data_AF-A0A4Y8ABH6-F1
#
_entry.id   AF-A0A4Y8ABH6-F1
#
_cell.length_a   1.000
_cell.length_b   1.000
_cell.length_c   1.000
_cell.angle_alpha   90.00
_cell.angle_beta   90.00
_cell.angle_gamma   90.00
#
_symmetry.space_group_name_H-M   'P 1'
#
loop_
_entity.id
_entity.type
_entity.pdbx_description
1 polymer ?
#
loop_
_entity_poly.entity_id
_entity_poly.type
_entity_poly.pdbx_seq_one_letter_code
_entity_poly.pdbx_strand_id
1 'polypeptide(L)'
;MSSGGIVGTVVDPRLIFVTALKANACAIILAHNHPCGNLTPSMGDKKMTNRLMDAGKLLNIEVLDHIIVTSGGYYSFAEQMAYEKVQHGKSFYLEALQPF
;
A
#
# COMPACT_ATOMS: atom_id res chain seq x y z
N MET A 1 11.19 12.42 -2.72
CA MET A 1 10.08 12.90 -1.85
C MET A 1 9.07 13.58 -2.75
N SER A 2 7.80 13.21 -2.66
CA SER A 2 6.72 13.86 -3.42
C SER A 2 5.93 14.73 -2.45
N SER A 3 5.65 15.98 -2.83
CA SER A 3 4.79 16.89 -2.07
C SER A 3 3.57 17.22 -2.93
N GLY A 4 2.38 16.88 -2.44
CA GLY A 4 1.12 17.10 -3.12
C GLY A 4 0.05 17.46 -2.11
N GLY A 5 -0.66 18.56 -2.38
CA GLY A 5 -1.81 19.01 -1.60
C GLY A 5 -3.05 18.13 -1.82
N ILE A 6 -4.20 18.68 -1.43
CA ILE A 6 -5.56 18.13 -1.27
C ILE A 6 -6.05 17.14 -2.36
N VAL A 7 -5.35 17.01 -3.49
CA VAL A 7 -5.66 16.10 -4.60
C VAL A 7 -4.41 15.25 -4.92
N GLY A 8 -4.09 14.26 -4.07
CA GLY A 8 -3.21 13.12 -4.35
C GLY A 8 -1.79 13.39 -4.91
N THR A 9 -0.75 13.02 -4.17
CA THR A 9 0.61 12.92 -4.72
C THR A 9 0.68 11.84 -5.81
N VAL A 10 0.83 12.25 -7.07
CA VAL A 10 1.16 11.34 -8.18
C VAL A 10 2.63 10.95 -8.07
N VAL A 11 2.91 9.81 -7.45
CA VAL A 11 4.26 9.23 -7.42
C VAL A 11 4.40 8.22 -8.56
N ASP A 12 5.41 8.39 -9.40
CA ASP A 12 5.72 7.44 -10.46
C ASP A 12 6.43 6.21 -9.86
N PRO A 13 5.87 4.98 -10.02
CA PRO A 13 6.52 3.74 -9.63
C PRO A 13 7.97 3.59 -10.12
N ARG A 14 8.29 4.12 -11.30
CA ARG A 14 9.63 4.07 -11.88
C ARG A 14 10.64 4.78 -10.98
N LEU A 15 10.27 5.93 -10.41
CA LEU A 15 11.16 6.69 -9.53
C LEU A 15 11.35 6.01 -8.18
N ILE A 16 10.31 5.33 -7.67
CA ILE A 16 10.40 4.52 -6.45
C ILE A 16 11.43 3.41 -6.65
N PHE A 17 11.31 2.63 -7.72
CA PHE A 17 12.22 1.51 -7.96
C PHE A 17 13.63 1.94 -8.39
N VAL A 18 13.80 3.05 -9.10
CA VAL A 18 15.14 3.63 -9.33
C VAL A 18 15.82 3.94 -7.99
N THR A 19 15.07 4.47 -7.03
CA THR A 19 15.60 4.76 -5.69
C THR A 19 15.93 3.48 -4.94
N ALA A 20 15.03 2.48 -4.95
CA ALA A 20 15.25 1.19 -4.29
C ALA A 20 16.48 0.45 -4.87
N LEU A 21 16.60 0.40 -6.20
CA LEU A 21 17.73 -0.21 -6.88
C LEU A 21 19.05 0.50 -6.56
N LYS A 22 19.08 1.83 -6.58
CA LYS A 22 20.26 2.62 -6.19
C LYS A 22 20.67 2.42 -4.74
N ALA A 23 19.71 2.11 -3.87
CA ALA A 23 19.95 1.81 -2.46
C ALA A 23 20.30 0.33 -2.20
N ASN A 24 20.35 -0.52 -3.24
CA ASN A 24 20.47 -1.97 -3.11
C ASN A 24 19.42 -2.58 -2.15
N ALA A 25 18.20 -2.03 -2.15
CA ALA A 25 17.14 -2.50 -1.28
C ALA A 25 16.58 -3.86 -1.74
N CYS A 26 16.46 -4.80 -0.81
CA CYS A 26 15.74 -6.07 -1.04
C CYS A 26 14.23 -5.94 -0.87
N ALA A 27 13.78 -4.88 -0.19
CA ALA A 27 12.38 -4.63 0.10
C ALA A 27 12.13 -3.14 0.37
N ILE A 28 10.88 -2.71 0.23
CA ILE A 28 10.42 -1.34 0.50
C ILE A 28 9.11 -1.34 1.29
N ILE A 29 8.92 -0.27 2.07
CA ILE A 29 7.63 0.10 2.67
C ILE A 29 7.25 1.46 2.10
N LEU A 30 6.00 1.62 1.71
CA LEU A 30 5.44 2.87 1.25
C LEU A 30 4.71 3.54 2.40
N ALA A 31 4.82 4.86 2.52
CA ALA A 31 4.00 5.61 3.44
C ALA A 31 3.57 6.93 2.82
N HIS A 32 2.30 7.29 3.02
CA HIS A 32 1.82 8.63 2.73
C HIS A 32 0.82 9.08 3.80
N ASN A 33 0.62 10.39 3.91
CA ASN A 33 -0.30 10.95 4.88
C ASN A 33 -1.64 11.31 4.22
N HIS A 34 -2.72 11.16 4.97
CA HIS A 34 -4.04 11.73 4.65
C HIS A 34 -4.28 12.95 5.57
N PRO A 35 -4.00 14.19 5.11
CA PRO A 35 -4.19 15.39 5.92
C PRO A 35 -5.64 15.59 6.39
N CYS A 36 -6.60 15.03 5.67
CA CYS A 36 -8.02 15.06 6.01
C CYS A 36 -8.40 14.17 7.20
N GLY A 37 -7.47 13.37 7.73
CA GLY A 37 -7.68 12.50 8.89
C GLY A 37 -8.37 11.17 8.56
N ASN A 38 -8.81 10.94 7.32
CA ASN A 38 -9.46 9.69 6.93
C ASN A 38 -8.42 8.59 6.70
N LEU A 39 -8.57 7.44 7.38
CA LEU A 39 -7.70 6.28 7.20
C LEU A 39 -8.11 5.36 6.04
N THR A 40 -9.26 5.63 5.41
CA THR A 40 -9.74 4.82 4.30
C THR A 40 -8.86 5.06 3.06
N PRO A 41 -8.22 4.01 2.50
CA PRO A 41 -7.46 4.14 1.26
C PRO A 41 -8.38 4.50 0.10
N SER A 42 -7.96 5.49 -0.71
CA SER A 42 -8.62 5.84 -1.95
C SER A 42 -8.44 4.74 -3.01
N MET A 43 -9.23 4.81 -4.09
CA MET A 43 -9.01 3.95 -5.26
C MET A 43 -7.64 4.17 -5.90
N GLY A 44 -7.06 5.37 -5.77
CA GLY A 44 -5.71 5.69 -6.24
C GLY A 44 -4.65 4.93 -5.44
N ASP A 45 -4.80 4.92 -4.11
CA ASP A 45 -3.86 4.22 -3.21
C ASP A 45 -3.86 2.73 -3.50
N LYS A 46 -5.04 2.11 -3.58
CA LYS A 46 -5.19 0.68 -3.90
C LYS A 46 -4.53 0.32 -5.24
N LYS A 47 -4.81 1.10 -6.30
CA LYS A 47 -4.21 0.88 -7.63
C LYS A 47 -2.69 1.06 -7.61
N MET A 48 -2.19 2.05 -6.87
CA MET A 48 -0.75 2.29 -6.74
C MET A 48 -0.08 1.13 -6.00
N THR A 49 -0.65 0.68 -4.88
CA THR A 49 -0.15 -0.48 -4.11
C THR A 49 -0.01 -1.70 -5.02
N ASN A 50 -1.06 -2.05 -5.77
CA ASN A 50 -1.03 -3.22 -6.65
C ASN A 50 0.05 -3.12 -7.72
N ARG A 51 0.14 -1.96 -8.41
CA ARG A 51 1.17 -1.75 -9.44
C ARG A 51 2.58 -1.84 -8.86
N LEU A 52 2.79 -1.37 -7.63
CA LEU A 52 4.08 -1.46 -6.96
C LEU A 52 4.40 -2.88 -6.51
N MET A 53 3.42 -3.63 -6.00
CA MET A 53 3.59 -5.05 -5.67
C MET A 53 3.97 -5.87 -6.92
N ASP A 54 3.27 -5.67 -8.04
CA ASP A 54 3.56 -6.38 -9.29
C ASP A 54 4.95 -6.05 -9.85
N ALA A 55 5.32 -4.76 -9.86
CA ALA A 55 6.66 -4.34 -10.26
C ALA A 55 7.75 -4.85 -9.31
N GLY A 56 7.46 -4.88 -8.01
CA GLY A 56 8.36 -5.41 -6.99
C GLY A 56 8.67 -6.89 -7.18
N LYS A 57 7.64 -7.69 -7.50
CA LYS A 57 7.81 -9.11 -7.89
C LYS A 57 8.74 -9.27 -9.09
N LEU A 58 8.58 -8.44 -10.12
CA LEU A 58 9.41 -8.50 -11.32
C LEU A 58 10.89 -8.14 -11.05
N LEU A 59 11.12 -7.21 -10.12
CA LEU A 59 12.46 -6.69 -9.79
C LEU A 59 13.12 -7.42 -8.62
N ASN A 60 12.46 -8.42 -8.01
CA ASN A 60 12.87 -9.05 -6.76
C ASN A 60 13.10 -8.02 -5.62
N ILE A 61 12.24 -7.01 -5.54
CA ILE A 61 12.19 -6.03 -4.46
C ILE A 61 10.79 -6.06 -3.85
N GLU A 62 10.66 -6.67 -2.68
CA GLU A 62 9.35 -6.88 -2.05
C GLU A 62 8.73 -5.57 -1.56
N VAL A 63 7.43 -5.38 -1.76
CA VAL A 63 6.68 -4.29 -1.12
C VAL A 63 6.03 -4.86 0.12
N LEU A 64 6.63 -4.60 1.29
CA LEU A 64 6.23 -5.22 2.56
C LEU A 64 4.93 -4.63 3.10
N ASP A 65 4.74 -3.32 2.92
CA ASP A 65 3.52 -2.64 3.34
C ASP A 65 3.33 -1.31 2.59
N HIS A 66 2.09 -0.84 2.59
CA HIS A 66 1.74 0.53 2.28
C HIS A 66 0.98 1.10 3.47
N ILE A 67 1.52 2.12 4.12
CA ILE A 67 0.98 2.72 5.34
C ILE A 67 0.36 4.08 5.01
N ILE A 68 -0.90 4.27 5.39
CA ILE A 68 -1.55 5.59 5.39
C ILE A 68 -1.52 6.13 6.82
N VAL A 69 -0.93 7.31 7.02
CA VAL A 69 -0.78 7.92 8.35
C VAL A 69 -1.69 9.13 8.49
N THR A 70 -2.34 9.26 9.64
CA THR A 70 -3.09 10.46 10.04
C THR A 70 -2.66 10.90 11.45
N SER A 71 -3.16 12.04 11.93
CA SER A 71 -2.89 12.48 13.31
C SER A 71 -3.49 11.56 14.38
N GLY A 72 -4.51 10.76 14.01
CA GLY A 72 -5.25 9.91 14.94
C GLY A 72 -4.94 8.41 14.83
N GLY A 73 -4.09 7.99 13.88
CA GLY A 73 -3.77 6.58 13.68
C GLY A 73 -3.12 6.29 12.34
N TYR A 74 -3.15 5.02 11.94
CA TYR A 74 -2.63 4.55 10.67
C TYR A 74 -3.51 3.44 10.08
N TYR A 75 -3.36 3.20 8.78
CA TYR A 75 -3.90 2.06 8.06
C TYR A 75 -2.72 1.33 7.42
N SER A 76 -2.60 0.03 7.68
CA SER A 76 -1.64 -0.86 7.02
C SER A 76 -2.36 -1.70 5.98
N PHE A 77 -1.88 -1.68 4.74
CA PHE A 77 -2.37 -2.57 3.70
C PHE A 77 -2.03 -4.03 4.03
N ALA A 78 -0.85 -4.29 4.58
CA ALA A 78 -0.43 -5.65 4.97
C ALA A 78 -1.33 -6.25 6.06
N GLU A 79 -1.69 -5.48 7.09
CA GLU A 79 -2.59 -5.95 8.16
C GLU A 79 -3.99 -6.29 7.62
N GLN A 80 -4.50 -5.51 6.66
CA GLN A 80 -5.82 -5.73 6.07
C GLN A 80 -5.82 -6.87 5.03
N MET A 81 -4.74 -7.04 4.28
CA MET A 81 -4.58 -8.15 3.33
C MET A 81 -4.35 -9.49 4.03
N ALA A 82 -3.76 -9.48 5.23
CA ALA A 82 -3.53 -10.70 5.99
C ALA A 82 -4.83 -11.46 6.32
N TYR A 83 -5.98 -10.76 6.44
CA TYR A 83 -7.26 -11.36 6.79
C TYR A 83 -8.46 -10.57 6.22
N GLU A 84 -9.17 -11.10 5.21
CA GLU A 84 -10.52 -10.61 4.89
C GLU A 84 -11.58 -11.42 5.66
N LYS A 85 -12.50 -10.73 6.34
CA LYS A 85 -13.68 -11.37 6.93
C LYS A 85 -14.71 -11.62 5.84
N VAL A 86 -14.82 -12.85 5.38
CA VAL A 86 -15.80 -13.26 4.38
C VAL A 86 -17.08 -13.71 5.10
N GLN A 87 -18.22 -13.14 4.70
CA GLN A 87 -19.53 -13.57 5.20
C GLN A 87 -20.09 -14.65 4.29
N HIS A 88 -20.28 -15.85 4.83
CA HIS A 88 -21.00 -16.93 4.17
C HIS A 88 -22.28 -17.23 4.98
N GLY A 89 -23.41 -16.72 4.48
CA GLY A 89 -24.70 -16.81 5.19
C GLY A 89 -24.70 -15.98 6.49
N LYS A 90 -24.94 -16.62 7.65
CA LYS A 90 -24.91 -15.97 8.98
C LYS A 90 -23.56 -16.11 9.71
N SER A 91 -22.55 -16.69 9.06
CA SER A 91 -21.24 -16.96 9.66
C SER A 91 -20.15 -16.09 9.02
N PHE A 92 -19.14 -15.75 9.83
CA PHE A 92 -17.95 -15.02 9.40
C PHE A 92 -16.75 -15.96 9.39
N TYR A 93 -15.96 -15.94 8.31
CA TYR A 93 -14.72 -16.70 8.15
C TYR A 93 -13.55 -15.73 7.92
N LEU A 94 -12.35 -16.13 8.35
CA LEU A 94 -11.10 -15.42 8.04
C LEU A 94 -10.46 -16.14 6.86
N GLU A 95 -10.44 -15.51 5.69
CA GLU A 95 -9.72 -16.04 4.53
C GLU A 95 -8.43 -15.25 4.34
N ALA A 96 -7.31 -15.99 4.22
CA ALA A 96 -6.04 -15.41 3.82
C ALA A 96 -6.12 -15.04 2.33
N LEU A 97 -6.01 -13.75 2.01
CA LEU A 97 -6.09 -13.29 0.64
C LEU A 97 -4.85 -13.73 -0.13
N GLN A 98 -5.04 -14.44 -1.23
CA GLN A 98 -4.05 -14.45 -2.31
C GLN A 98 -3.93 -13.01 -2.84
N PRO A 99 -2.73 -12.52 -3.18
CA PRO A 99 -2.56 -11.15 -3.65
C PRO A 99 -3.31 -10.98 -4.97
N PHE A 100 -4.22 -10.00 -5.02
CA PHE A 100 -4.96 -9.60 -6.23
C PHE A 100 -4.04 -9.39 -7.44
#